data_AF-A0A946RBW8-F1
#
_entry.id   AF-A0A946RBW8-F1
#
_cell.length_a   1.000
_cell.length_b   1.000
_cell.length_c   1.000
_cell.angle_alpha   90.00
_cell.angle_beta   90.00
_cell.angle_gamma   90.00
#
_symmetry.space_group_name_H-M   'P 1'
#
loop_
_entity.id
_entity.type
_entity.pdbx_description
1 polymer ?
#
loop_
_entity_poly.entity_id
_entity_poly.type
_entity_poly.pdbx_seq_one_letter_code
_entity_poly.pdbx_strand_id
1 'polypeptide(L)' 'MTIPIATGMDIARNALLAYAFQLNKAVIGYETWDIDNVIQADSPHDVLTKLNMELNRV' A
#
# COMPACT_ATOMS: atom_id res chain seq x y z
N MET A 1 11.16 6.33 7.25
CA MET A 1 9.98 6.55 6.38
C MET A 1 9.08 5.33 6.48
N THR A 2 7.75 5.49 6.48
CA THR A 2 6.80 4.37 6.63
C THR A 2 5.97 4.22 5.37
N ILE A 3 5.90 3.00 4.84
CA ILE A 3 5.07 2.64 3.68
C ILE A 3 4.00 1.64 4.20
N PRO A 4 2.71 2.01 4.19
CA PRO A 4 1.64 1.10 4.57
C PRO A 4 1.41 -0.01 3.53
N ILE A 5 1.11 -1.23 4.02
CA ILE A 5 0.73 -2.38 3.21
C ILE A 5 -0.74 -2.71 3.44
N ALA A 6 -1.52 -2.81 2.37
CA ALA A 6 -2.96 -3.02 2.36
C ALA A 6 -3.35 -4.50 2.08
N THR A 7 -3.70 -5.32 3.08
CA THR A 7 -4.34 -6.65 2.99
C THR A 7 -5.79 -6.69 3.49
N GLY A 8 -6.74 -7.17 2.67
CA GLY A 8 -8.18 -7.17 3.02
C GLY A 8 -8.77 -5.79 3.36
N MET A 9 -10.07 -5.72 3.69
CA MET A 9 -10.74 -4.46 4.04
C MET A 9 -11.65 -4.57 5.27
N ASP A 10 -11.43 -3.65 6.22
CA ASP A 10 -12.28 -3.38 7.38
C ASP A 10 -12.37 -1.84 7.55
N ILE A 11 -13.38 -1.33 8.25
CA ILE A 11 -13.69 0.10 8.38
C ILE A 11 -12.49 0.88 8.93
N ALA A 12 -11.87 0.41 10.01
CA ALA A 12 -10.71 1.08 10.62
C ALA A 12 -9.52 1.14 9.66
N ARG A 13 -9.37 0.12 8.81
CA ARG A 13 -8.32 0.01 7.82
C ARG A 13 -8.50 1.01 6.68
N ASN A 14 -9.73 1.18 6.21
CA ASN A 14 -10.05 2.16 5.17
C ASN A 14 -9.77 3.59 5.64
N ALA A 15 -10.03 3.92 6.91
CA ALA A 15 -9.66 5.22 7.48
C ALA A 15 -8.14 5.45 7.46
N LEU A 16 -7.36 4.40 7.74
CA LEU A 16 -5.89 4.45 7.71
C LEU A 16 -5.35 4.63 6.29
N LEU A 17 -5.94 3.97 5.30
CA LEU A 17 -5.61 4.13 3.88
C LEU A 17 -5.97 5.55 3.40
N ALA A 18 -7.15 6.06 3.72
CA ALA A 18 -7.57 7.42 3.39
C ALA A 18 -6.61 8.47 3.98
N TYR A 19 -6.16 8.27 5.22
CA TYR A 19 -5.17 9.13 5.84
C TYR A 19 -3.80 9.06 5.13
N ALA A 20 -3.34 7.87 4.74
CA ALA A 20 -2.09 7.72 3.98
C ALA A 20 -2.15 8.45 2.63
N PHE A 21 -3.29 8.39 1.93
CA PHE A 21 -3.51 9.13 0.68
C PHE A 21 -3.51 10.64 0.89
N GLN A 22 -4.12 11.14 1.96
CA GLN A 22 -4.06 12.58 2.30
C GLN A 22 -2.62 13.07 2.54
N LEU A 23 -1.77 12.20 3.10
CA LEU A 23 -0.35 12.47 3.30
C LEU A 23 0.52 12.21 2.06
N ASN A 24 -0.11 11.87 0.92
CA ASN A 24 0.56 11.54 -0.33
C ASN A 24 1.61 10.44 -0.18
N LYS A 25 1.33 9.46 0.69
CA LYS A 25 2.21 8.30 0.90
C LYS A 25 1.90 7.22 -0.13
N ALA A 26 2.95 6.59 -0.66
CA ALA A 26 2.80 5.37 -1.43
C ALA A 26 2.15 4.28 -0.57
N VAL A 27 1.22 3.52 -1.16
CA VAL A 27 0.52 2.40 -0.53
C VAL A 27 0.67 1.18 -1.41
N ILE A 28 1.05 0.03 -0.85
CA ILE A 28 1.15 -1.24 -1.58
C ILE A 28 -0.05 -2.11 -1.21
N GLY A 29 -0.83 -2.55 -2.19
CA GLY A 29 -1.97 -3.45 -2.00
C GLY A 29 -1.60 -4.90 -2.23
N TYR A 30 -2.06 -5.82 -1.38
CA TYR A 30 -1.85 -7.26 -1.53
C TYR A 30 -3.09 -8.00 -1.05
N GLU A 31 -3.69 -8.88 -1.86
CA GLU A 31 -4.97 -9.54 -1.51
C GLU A 31 -6.05 -8.54 -1.06
N THR A 32 -6.11 -7.40 -1.75
CA THR A 32 -7.08 -6.33 -1.51
C THR A 32 -7.83 -6.02 -2.80
N TRP A 33 -8.89 -5.21 -2.70
CA TRP A 33 -9.59 -4.74 -3.88
C TRP A 33 -8.69 -3.86 -4.74
N ASP A 34 -9.03 -3.79 -6.02
CA ASP A 34 -8.43 -2.82 -6.92
C ASP A 34 -8.90 -1.42 -6.52
N ILE A 35 -7.97 -0.64 -5.98
CA ILE A 35 -8.20 0.69 -5.43
C ILE A 35 -7.27 1.65 -6.19
N ASP A 36 -7.84 2.73 -6.71
CA ASP A 36 -7.07 3.77 -7.40
C ASP A 36 -5.93 4.31 -6.51
N ASN A 37 -4.79 4.60 -7.15
CA ASN A 37 -3.58 5.12 -6.49
C ASN A 37 -2.92 4.16 -5.47
N VAL A 38 -3.20 2.85 -5.56
CA VAL A 38 -2.48 1.80 -4.83
C VAL A 38 -1.56 1.03 -5.78
N ILE A 39 -0.34 0.74 -5.33
CA ILE A 39 0.58 -0.16 -6.03
C ILE A 39 0.14 -1.59 -5.74
N GLN A 40 -0.67 -2.17 -6.62
CA GLN A 40 -1.15 -3.55 -6.46
C GLN A 40 0.01 -4.54 -6.57
N ALA A 41 0.04 -5.55 -5.70
CA ALA A 41 1.03 -6.62 -5.66
C ALA A 41 0.35 -7.98 -5.72
N ASP A 42 0.90 -8.86 -6.56
CA ASP A 42 0.27 -10.15 -6.90
C ASP A 42 0.76 -11.31 -6.01
N SER A 43 1.85 -11.10 -5.27
CA SER A 43 2.43 -12.10 -4.37
C SER A 43 3.19 -11.44 -3.21
N PRO A 44 3.46 -12.18 -2.11
CA PRO A 44 4.30 -11.65 -1.03
C PRO A 44 5.70 -11.22 -1.49
N HIS A 45 6.27 -11.91 -2.48
CA HIS A 45 7.57 -11.54 -3.05
C HIS A 45 7.51 -10.24 -3.83
N ASP A 46 6.40 -10.02 -4.54
CA ASP A 46 6.14 -8.79 -5.28
C ASP A 46 5.91 -7.59 -4.33
N VAL A 47 5.24 -7.80 -3.19
CA VAL A 47 5.15 -6.79 -2.11
C VAL A 47 6.54 -6.34 -1.67
N LEU A 48 7.45 -7.27 -1.40
CA LEU A 48 8.82 -6.94 -0.97
C LEU A 48 9.60 -6.22 -2.07
N THR A 49 9.41 -6.62 -3.32
CA THR A 49 10.06 -5.99 -4.48
C THR A 49 9.61 -4.54 -4.61
N LYS A 50 8.30 -4.28 -4.58
CA LYS A 50 7.72 -2.94 -4.64
C LYS A 50 8.09 -2.09 -3.44
N LEU A 51 8.12 -2.68 -2.24
CA LEU A 51 8.57 -1.98 -1.04
C LEU A 51 10.01 -1.49 -1.17
N ASN A 52 10.92 -2.34 -1.65
CA ASN A 52 12.32 -1.96 -1.87
C ASN A 52 12.45 -0.88 -2.95
N MET A 53 11.67 -0.94 -4.02
CA MET A 53 11.65 0.10 -5.05
C MET A 53 11.23 1.46 -4.46
N GLU A 54 10.18 1.48 -3.66
CA GLU A 54 9.68 2.71 -3.04
C GLU A 54 10.59 3.24 -1.93
N LEU A 55 11.28 2.38 -1.18
CA LEU A 55 12.28 2.81 -0.18
C LEU A 55 13.53 3.43 -0.80
N ASN A 56 13.91 3.02 -2.01
CA ASN A 56 15.09 3.56 -2.70
C ASN A 56 14.79 4.85 -3.49
N ARG A 57 13.51 5.24 -3.59
CA ARG A 57 13.07 6.45 -4.32
C ARG A 57 13.16 7.75 -3.51
N VAL A 58 13.46 7.64 -2.21
CA VAL A 58 13.37 8.70 -1.20
C VAL A 58 14.68 8.85 -0.44
#